data_AF-A0A4S4LHJ9-F1
#
_entry.id   AF-A0A4S4LHJ9-F1
#
_cell.length_a   1.000
_cell.length_b   1.000
_cell.length_c   1.000
_cell.angle_alpha   90.00
_cell.angle_beta   90.00
_cell.angle_gamma   90.00
#
_symmetry.space_group_name_H-M   'P 1'
#
loop_
_entity.id
_entity.type
_entity.pdbx_description
1 polymer ?
#
loop_
_entity_poly.entity_id
_entity_poly.type
_entity_poly.pdbx_seq_one_letter_code
_entity_poly.pdbx_strand_id
1 'polypeptide(L)'
;MSPQATSSPPPILELINLLSHSFSVLWAAGTVVSQTLFTVTSYAFTPLALFLPVLLYVFAPVILFLQLLFDALIITPFNVLIYILQAVYPLYVFVGVACISGAVIGLGARQVVGVVGRGLLRRRPSEEFTTPRGRDDSRARAQRRSSMKGKKRAFVH
;
A
#
# COMPACT_ATOMS: atom_id res chain seq x y z
N MET A 1 -10.36 -32.55 77.46
CA MET A 1 -10.94 -33.13 76.23
C MET A 1 -11.25 -31.97 75.29
N SER A 2 -10.35 -31.70 74.35
CA SER A 2 -10.53 -30.69 73.30
C SER A 2 -10.71 -31.44 71.96
N PRO A 3 -11.72 -31.11 71.15
CA PRO A 3 -11.96 -31.79 69.88
C PRO A 3 -10.92 -31.32 68.86
N GLN A 4 -10.13 -32.26 68.33
CA GLN A 4 -9.25 -32.04 67.20
C GLN A 4 -10.11 -31.93 65.93
N ALA A 5 -10.19 -30.73 65.37
CA ALA A 5 -10.80 -30.49 64.08
C ALA A 5 -10.02 -31.26 63.02
N THR A 6 -10.65 -32.24 62.38
CA THR A 6 -10.12 -32.92 61.20
C THR A 6 -10.03 -31.91 60.06
N SER A 7 -8.83 -31.36 59.83
CA SER A 7 -8.57 -30.46 58.70
C SER A 7 -8.57 -31.26 57.40
N SER A 8 -9.75 -31.43 56.82
CA SER A 8 -9.91 -31.86 55.44
C SER A 8 -9.23 -30.82 54.54
N PRO A 9 -8.20 -31.17 53.75
CA PRO A 9 -7.62 -30.25 52.78
C PRO A 9 -8.72 -29.84 51.77
N PRO A 10 -8.79 -28.56 51.36
CA PRO A 10 -9.89 -28.08 50.54
C PRO A 10 -9.95 -28.86 49.22
N PRO A 11 -11.13 -29.39 48.82
CA PRO A 11 -11.29 -30.25 47.63
C PRO A 11 -10.89 -29.58 46.31
N ILE A 12 -10.68 -28.26 46.34
CA ILE A 12 -10.24 -27.44 45.22
C ILE A 12 -8.77 -27.73 44.84
N LEU A 13 -7.93 -28.14 45.81
CA LEU A 13 -6.52 -28.50 45.55
C LEU A 13 -6.38 -29.80 44.75
N GLU A 14 -7.31 -30.74 44.91
CA GLU A 14 -7.31 -31.99 44.13
C GLU A 14 -7.64 -31.72 42.65
N LEU A 15 -8.58 -30.82 42.36
CA LEU A 15 -8.92 -30.46 40.98
C LEU A 15 -7.75 -29.76 40.26
N ILE A 16 -7.03 -28.87 40.96
CA ILE A 16 -5.86 -28.19 40.39
C ILE A 16 -4.75 -29.19 40.08
N ASN A 17 -4.51 -30.16 40.96
CA ASN A 17 -3.49 -31.17 40.75
C ASN A 17 -3.85 -32.15 39.62
N LEU A 18 -5.14 -32.49 39.47
CA LEU A 18 -5.63 -33.31 38.36
C LEU A 18 -5.49 -32.59 37.02
N LEU A 19 -5.74 -31.28 36.99
CA LEU A 19 -5.56 -30.44 35.82
C LEU A 19 -4.08 -30.34 35.43
N SER A 20 -3.17 -30.13 36.39
CA SER A 20 -1.74 -30.05 36.10
C SER A 20 -1.16 -31.37 35.61
N HIS A 21 -1.62 -32.50 36.17
CA HIS A 21 -1.19 -33.82 35.71
C HIS A 21 -1.69 -34.15 34.31
N SER A 22 -2.96 -33.85 34.00
CA SER A 22 -3.50 -34.08 32.64
C SER A 22 -2.83 -33.17 31.61
N PHE A 23 -2.55 -31.92 31.95
CA PHE A 23 -1.85 -30.99 31.06
C PHE A 23 -0.40 -31.40 30.79
N SER A 24 0.31 -31.89 31.82
CA SER A 24 1.69 -32.40 31.69
C SER A 24 1.75 -33.69 30.86
N VAL A 25 0.79 -34.60 31.04
CA VAL A 25 0.70 -35.83 30.24
C VAL A 25 0.35 -35.52 28.78
N LEU A 26 -0.56 -34.59 28.51
CA LEU A 26 -0.86 -34.15 27.14
C LEU A 26 0.35 -33.48 26.48
N TRP A 27 1.07 -32.63 27.21
CA TRP A 27 2.26 -31.96 26.70
C TRP A 27 3.38 -32.97 26.40
N ALA A 28 3.65 -33.89 27.33
CA ALA A 28 4.62 -34.95 27.14
C ALA A 28 4.25 -35.85 25.94
N ALA A 29 2.99 -36.29 25.85
CA ALA A 29 2.50 -37.05 24.71
C ALA A 29 2.63 -36.28 23.39
N GLY A 30 2.31 -34.98 23.40
CA GLY A 30 2.45 -34.10 22.24
C GLY A 30 3.90 -33.96 21.77
N THR A 31 4.85 -33.82 22.70
CA THR A 31 6.28 -33.74 22.35
C THR A 31 6.85 -35.06 21.82
N VAL A 32 6.41 -36.20 22.37
CA VAL A 32 6.85 -37.51 21.88
C VAL A 32 6.28 -37.77 20.48
N VAL A 33 5.02 -37.45 20.24
CA VAL A 33 4.39 -37.59 18.91
C VAL A 33 5.04 -36.67 17.88
N SER A 34 5.39 -35.43 18.25
CA SER A 34 6.07 -34.53 17.32
C SER A 34 7.49 -35.00 16.99
N GLN A 35 8.21 -35.53 17.97
CA GLN A 35 9.56 -36.07 17.78
C GLN A 35 9.56 -37.35 16.95
N THR A 36 8.57 -38.25 17.13
CA THR A 36 8.45 -39.45 16.29
C THR A 36 8.05 -39.11 14.86
N LEU A 37 7.15 -38.14 14.66
CA LEU A 37 6.83 -37.62 13.32
C LEU A 37 8.07 -37.02 12.64
N PHE A 38 8.87 -36.23 13.36
CA PHE A 38 10.08 -35.61 12.79
C PHE A 38 11.16 -36.66 12.44
N THR A 39 11.32 -37.69 13.28
CA THR A 39 12.31 -38.76 13.05
C THR A 39 11.88 -39.71 11.93
N VAL A 40 10.61 -40.10 11.85
CA VAL A 40 10.10 -40.91 10.74
C VAL A 40 10.16 -40.14 9.41
N THR A 41 9.79 -38.87 9.43
CA THR A 41 9.88 -37.99 8.25
C THR A 41 11.34 -37.84 7.82
N SER A 42 12.25 -37.50 8.74
CA SER A 42 13.67 -37.39 8.39
C SER A 42 14.24 -38.69 7.86
N TYR A 43 13.93 -39.86 8.44
CA TYR A 43 14.36 -41.15 7.91
C TYR A 43 13.87 -41.42 6.48
N ALA A 44 12.60 -41.14 6.21
CA ALA A 44 12.01 -41.30 4.87
C ALA A 44 12.60 -40.33 3.83
N PHE A 45 12.99 -39.12 4.26
CA PHE A 45 13.61 -38.12 3.38
C PHE A 45 15.14 -38.23 3.29
N THR A 46 15.81 -38.99 4.16
CA THR A 46 17.28 -39.21 4.12
C THR A 46 17.80 -39.72 2.77
N PRO A 47 17.23 -40.77 2.15
CA PRO A 47 17.73 -41.23 0.86
C PRO A 47 17.47 -40.18 -0.23
N LEU A 48 16.35 -39.48 -0.18
CA LEU A 48 16.03 -38.41 -1.13
C LEU A 48 17.00 -37.23 -0.97
N ALA A 49 17.38 -36.89 0.26
CA ALA A 49 18.34 -35.83 0.58
C ALA A 49 19.77 -36.14 0.10
N LEU A 50 20.13 -37.41 -0.12
CA LEU A 50 21.41 -37.79 -0.73
C LEU A 50 21.41 -37.65 -2.26
N PHE A 51 20.27 -37.93 -2.92
CA PHE A 51 20.16 -37.80 -4.37
C PHE A 51 19.88 -36.35 -4.83
N LEU A 52 19.20 -35.56 -3.99
CA LEU A 52 18.88 -34.16 -4.27
C LEU A 52 20.09 -33.28 -4.63
N PRO A 53 21.22 -33.29 -3.89
CA PRO A 53 22.38 -32.47 -4.22
C PRO A 53 23.05 -32.90 -5.53
N VAL A 54 23.00 -34.18 -5.89
CA VAL A 54 23.54 -34.67 -7.17
C VAL A 54 22.68 -34.17 -8.33
N LEU A 55 21.35 -34.26 -8.20
CA LEU A 55 20.42 -33.69 -9.19
C LEU A 55 20.59 -32.17 -9.30
N LEU A 56 20.67 -31.48 -8.17
CA LEU A 56 20.92 -30.04 -8.10
C LEU A 56 22.25 -29.66 -8.73
N TYR A 57 23.31 -30.46 -8.60
CA TYR A 57 24.59 -30.20 -9.22
C TYR A 57 24.52 -30.30 -10.74
N VAL A 58 23.79 -31.29 -11.27
CA VAL A 58 23.55 -31.44 -12.72
C VAL A 58 22.69 -30.30 -13.26
N PHE A 59 21.66 -29.88 -12.50
CA PHE A 59 20.79 -28.76 -12.89
C PHE A 59 21.32 -27.38 -12.48
N ALA A 60 22.39 -27.29 -11.71
CA ALA A 60 22.97 -26.05 -11.21
C ALA A 60 23.21 -25.00 -12.31
N PRO A 61 23.82 -25.33 -13.47
CA PRO A 61 24.02 -24.33 -14.53
C PRO A 61 22.69 -23.80 -15.08
N VAL A 62 21.64 -24.63 -15.16
CA VAL A 62 20.32 -24.23 -15.64
C VAL A 62 19.63 -23.34 -14.60
N ILE A 63 19.69 -23.71 -13.32
CA ILE A 63 19.12 -22.93 -12.22
C ILE A 63 19.80 -21.56 -12.12
N LEU A 64 21.13 -21.52 -12.19
CA LEU A 64 21.88 -20.26 -12.18
C LEU A 64 21.56 -19.42 -13.41
N PHE A 65 21.46 -20.02 -14.60
CA PHE A 65 21.09 -19.29 -15.80
C PHE A 65 19.68 -18.69 -15.69
N LEU A 66 18.70 -19.46 -15.22
CA LEU A 66 17.35 -18.95 -14.99
C LEU A 66 17.34 -17.84 -13.95
N GLN A 67 18.06 -18.02 -12.84
CA GLN A 67 18.15 -17.00 -11.80
C GLN A 67 18.76 -15.70 -12.35
N LEU A 68 19.83 -15.80 -13.13
CA LEU A 68 20.45 -14.64 -13.78
C LEU A 68 19.50 -13.98 -14.79
N LEU A 69 18.78 -14.80 -15.56
CA LEU A 69 17.83 -14.32 -16.55
C LEU A 69 16.65 -13.60 -15.89
N PHE A 70 16.11 -14.14 -14.79
CA PHE A 70 15.05 -13.51 -14.00
C PHE A 70 15.52 -12.22 -13.32
N ASP A 71 16.73 -12.23 -12.76
CA ASP A 71 17.31 -11.05 -12.12
C ASP A 71 17.58 -9.93 -13.15
N ALA A 72 18.13 -10.28 -14.30
CA ALA A 72 18.38 -9.34 -15.39
C ALA A 72 17.09 -8.84 -16.04
N LEU A 73 16.09 -9.71 -16.28
CA LEU A 73 14.89 -9.33 -17.03
C LEU A 73 13.76 -8.76 -16.16
N ILE A 74 13.69 -9.10 -14.87
CA ILE A 74 12.59 -8.68 -14.00
C ILE A 74 13.07 -7.71 -12.94
N ILE A 75 14.08 -8.10 -12.16
CA ILE A 75 14.52 -7.30 -11.00
C ILE A 75 15.21 -6.02 -11.47
N THR A 76 16.08 -6.12 -12.47
CA THR A 76 16.84 -4.97 -13.00
C THR A 76 15.93 -3.87 -13.58
N PRO A 77 15.02 -4.12 -14.54
CA PRO A 77 14.15 -3.06 -15.05
C PRO A 77 13.18 -2.52 -14.01
N PHE A 78 12.73 -3.35 -13.06
CA PHE A 78 11.88 -2.89 -11.96
C PHE A 78 12.60 -1.88 -11.06
N ASN A 79 13.85 -2.17 -10.71
CA ASN A 79 14.68 -1.24 -9.93
C ASN A 79 14.94 0.05 -10.70
N VAL A 80 15.24 -0.02 -12.00
CA VAL A 80 15.40 1.16 -12.86
C VAL A 80 14.13 2.02 -12.87
N LEU A 81 12.95 1.39 -12.96
CA LEU A 81 11.68 2.10 -12.92
C LEU A 81 11.46 2.83 -11.60
N ILE A 82 11.81 2.20 -10.47
CA ILE A 82 11.75 2.84 -9.15
C ILE A 82 12.68 4.06 -9.09
N TYR A 83 13.91 3.95 -9.59
CA TYR A 83 14.85 5.08 -9.65
C TYR A 83 14.30 6.23 -10.50
N ILE A 84 13.69 5.93 -11.64
CA ILE A 84 13.04 6.95 -12.48
C ILE A 84 11.88 7.60 -11.73
N LEU A 85 11.02 6.82 -11.07
CA LEU A 85 9.94 7.36 -10.25
C LEU A 85 10.45 8.28 -9.14
N GLN A 86 11.55 7.90 -8.49
CA GLN A 86 12.19 8.69 -7.45
C GLN A 86 12.77 9.99 -8.01
N ALA A 87 13.30 9.99 -9.23
CA ALA A 87 13.76 11.20 -9.91
C ALA A 87 12.60 12.11 -10.37
N VAL A 88 11.44 11.53 -10.73
CA VAL A 88 10.24 12.28 -11.12
C VAL A 88 9.48 12.83 -9.90
N TYR A 89 9.64 12.20 -8.73
CA TYR A 89 9.01 12.62 -7.48
C TYR A 89 9.19 14.12 -7.15
N PRO A 90 10.40 14.71 -7.14
CA PRO A 90 10.57 16.14 -6.88
C PRO A 90 9.87 17.03 -7.90
N LEU A 91 9.78 16.61 -9.17
CA LEU A 91 9.06 17.35 -10.20
C LEU A 91 7.56 17.34 -9.94
N TYR A 92 7.00 16.18 -9.57
CA TYR A 92 5.60 16.06 -9.18
C TYR A 92 5.26 16.94 -7.96
N VAL A 93 6.10 16.91 -6.93
CA VAL A 93 5.94 17.75 -5.73
C VAL A 93 6.02 19.23 -6.09
N PHE A 94 6.99 19.63 -6.91
CA PHE A 94 7.14 21.02 -7.35
C PHE A 94 5.90 21.53 -8.10
N VAL A 95 5.40 20.76 -9.06
CA VAL A 95 4.17 21.09 -9.80
C VAL A 95 2.96 21.17 -8.87
N GLY A 96 2.84 20.23 -7.93
CA GLY A 96 1.78 20.23 -6.92
C GLY A 96 1.79 21.51 -6.08
N VAL A 97 2.96 21.87 -5.54
CA VAL A 97 3.11 23.09 -4.72
C VAL A 97 2.85 24.35 -5.55
N ALA A 98 3.32 24.42 -6.80
CA ALA A 98 3.05 25.55 -7.70
C ALA A 98 1.54 25.69 -7.99
N CYS A 99 0.83 24.59 -8.26
CA CYS A 99 -0.61 24.60 -8.49
C CYS A 99 -1.39 25.02 -7.24
N ILE A 100 -1.05 24.49 -6.07
CA ILE A 100 -1.72 24.82 -4.81
C ILE A 100 -1.47 26.28 -4.45
N SER A 101 -0.21 26.75 -4.48
CA SER A 101 0.13 28.14 -4.18
C SER A 101 -0.53 29.11 -5.17
N GLY A 102 -0.52 28.79 -6.47
CA GLY A 102 -1.23 29.57 -7.48
C GLY A 102 -2.74 29.63 -7.24
N ALA A 103 -3.36 28.52 -6.83
CA ALA A 103 -4.78 28.48 -6.48
C ALA A 103 -5.09 29.34 -5.23
N VAL A 104 -4.26 29.25 -4.19
CA VAL A 104 -4.40 30.05 -2.97
C VAL A 104 -4.26 31.54 -3.27
N ILE A 105 -3.23 31.93 -4.03
CA ILE A 105 -3.00 33.33 -4.42
C ILE A 105 -4.14 33.83 -5.32
N GLY A 106 -4.56 33.03 -6.29
CA GLY A 106 -5.63 33.39 -7.22
C GLY A 106 -6.98 33.58 -6.52
N LEU A 107 -7.36 32.66 -5.63
CA LEU A 107 -8.59 32.78 -4.85
C LEU A 107 -8.48 33.93 -3.84
N GLY A 108 -7.34 34.09 -3.18
CA GLY A 108 -7.08 35.18 -2.25
C GLY A 108 -7.22 36.55 -2.91
N ALA A 109 -6.62 36.75 -4.07
CA ALA A 109 -6.74 37.99 -4.84
C ALA A 109 -8.20 38.30 -5.18
N ARG A 110 -8.99 37.28 -5.57
CA ARG A 110 -10.41 37.45 -5.88
C ARG A 110 -11.23 37.87 -4.66
N GLN A 111 -10.92 37.33 -3.48
CA GLN A 111 -11.56 37.74 -2.23
C GLN A 111 -11.21 39.18 -1.86
N VAL A 112 -9.93 39.56 -1.97
CA VAL A 112 -9.49 40.94 -1.68
C VAL A 112 -10.17 41.94 -2.61
N VAL A 113 -10.22 41.67 -3.92
CA VAL A 113 -10.93 42.54 -4.88
C VAL A 113 -12.43 42.60 -4.57
N GLY A 114 -13.05 41.49 -4.18
CA GLY A 114 -14.45 41.46 -3.78
C GLY A 114 -14.74 42.29 -2.52
N VAL A 115 -13.88 42.22 -1.51
CA VAL A 115 -14.00 43.00 -0.26
C VAL A 115 -13.74 44.47 -0.52
N VAL A 116 -12.66 44.81 -1.22
CA VAL A 116 -12.32 46.19 -1.59
C VAL A 116 -13.39 46.80 -2.48
N GLY A 117 -13.89 46.04 -3.46
CA GLY A 117 -15.01 46.45 -4.31
C GLY A 117 -16.26 46.74 -3.49
N ARG A 118 -16.68 45.85 -2.58
CA ARG A 118 -17.83 46.11 -1.70
C ARG A 118 -17.59 47.29 -0.73
N GLY A 119 -16.36 47.47 -0.24
CA GLY A 119 -15.99 48.56 0.65
C GLY A 119 -15.98 49.93 -0.05
N LEU A 120 -15.45 49.99 -1.28
CA LEU A 120 -15.36 51.21 -2.08
C LEU A 120 -16.68 51.57 -2.77
N LEU A 121 -17.38 50.59 -3.38
CA LEU A 121 -18.67 50.83 -4.03
C LEU A 121 -19.79 51.15 -3.04
N ARG A 122 -19.70 50.72 -1.78
CA ARG A 122 -20.68 51.14 -0.75
C ARG A 122 -20.53 52.62 -0.34
N ARG A 123 -19.48 53.31 -0.77
CA ARG A 123 -19.24 54.75 -0.48
C ARG A 123 -19.39 55.69 -1.68
N ARG A 124 -19.68 55.23 -2.90
CA ARG A 124 -19.96 56.11 -4.05
C ARG A 124 -21.39 55.92 -4.57
N PRO A 125 -22.26 56.94 -4.52
CA PRO A 125 -23.39 57.00 -5.44
C PRO A 125 -22.83 57.14 -6.86
N SER A 126 -23.47 56.46 -7.82
CA SER A 126 -23.12 56.35 -9.24
C SER A 126 -22.19 57.43 -9.80
N GLU A 127 -21.00 57.02 -10.22
CA GLU A 127 -20.48 57.51 -11.50
C GLU A 127 -20.00 56.32 -12.32
N GLU A 128 -20.67 56.20 -13.45
CA GLU A 128 -20.51 55.26 -14.53
C GLU A 128 -19.12 55.40 -15.14
N PHE A 129 -18.22 54.46 -14.84
CA PHE A 129 -16.99 54.30 -15.61
C PHE A 129 -16.87 52.86 -16.11
N THR A 130 -16.89 52.79 -17.43
CA THR A 130 -16.94 51.64 -18.31
C THR A 130 -15.77 50.67 -18.07
N THR A 131 -16.13 49.40 -17.93
CA THR A 131 -15.36 48.14 -18.08
C THR A 131 -13.92 48.18 -18.63
N PRO A 132 -13.12 47.18 -18.22
CA PRO A 132 -12.61 46.22 -19.21
C PRO A 132 -13.11 44.80 -18.92
N ARG A 133 -14.09 44.42 -19.73
CA ARG A 133 -14.56 43.07 -19.99
C ARG A 133 -13.49 42.42 -20.87
N GLY A 134 -12.73 41.46 -20.34
CA GLY A 134 -11.64 40.89 -21.13
C GLY A 134 -10.92 39.72 -20.48
N ARG A 135 -11.60 38.60 -20.20
CA ARG A 135 -10.91 37.29 -20.12
C ARG A 135 -11.73 36.00 -20.18
N ASP A 136 -13.07 36.04 -20.30
CA ASP A 136 -13.87 34.80 -20.34
C ASP A 136 -14.24 34.31 -21.76
N ASP A 137 -14.11 35.13 -22.79
CA ASP A 137 -14.51 34.73 -24.17
C ASP A 137 -13.49 33.80 -24.87
N SER A 138 -12.27 33.67 -24.34
CA SER A 138 -11.22 32.84 -24.95
C SER A 138 -11.42 31.34 -24.72
N ARG A 139 -12.08 30.93 -23.61
CA ARG A 139 -12.39 29.51 -23.35
C ARG A 139 -13.59 29.02 -24.18
N ALA A 140 -14.58 29.86 -24.41
CA ALA A 140 -15.77 29.50 -25.20
C ALA A 140 -15.45 29.27 -26.69
N ARG A 141 -14.47 30.00 -27.27
CA ARG A 141 -14.06 29.80 -28.68
C ARG A 141 -13.15 28.59 -28.89
N ALA A 142 -12.31 28.22 -27.92
CA ALA A 142 -11.44 27.04 -28.03
C ALA A 142 -12.25 25.74 -28.01
N GLN A 143 -13.32 25.68 -27.21
CA GLN A 143 -14.17 24.50 -27.08
C GLN A 143 -15.11 24.27 -28.29
N ARG A 144 -15.48 25.33 -29.02
CA ARG A 144 -16.30 25.19 -30.24
C ARG A 144 -15.53 24.67 -31.47
N ARG A 145 -14.21 24.84 -31.53
CA ARG A 145 -13.41 24.40 -32.69
C ARG A 145 -13.13 22.89 -32.72
N SER A 146 -13.14 22.20 -31.59
CA SER A 146 -12.91 20.73 -31.54
C SER A 146 -14.14 19.90 -31.93
N SER A 147 -15.34 20.47 -31.86
CA SER A 147 -16.59 19.75 -32.16
C SER A 147 -16.88 19.60 -33.67
N MET A 148 -16.30 20.44 -34.54
CA MET A 148 -16.56 20.36 -36.00
C MET A 148 -15.72 19.33 -36.75
N LYS A 149 -14.73 18.67 -36.13
CA LYS A 149 -13.81 17.77 -36.85
C LYS A 149 -14.25 16.29 -36.92
N GLY A 150 -15.39 15.95 -36.32
CA GLY A 150 -15.86 14.55 -36.20
C GLY A 150 -16.87 14.06 -37.24
N LYS A 151 -17.38 14.89 -38.16
CA LYS A 151 -18.56 14.54 -38.98
C LYS A 151 -18.30 14.35 -40.49
N LYS A 152 -17.09 13.92 -40.90
CA LYS A 152 -16.74 13.63 -42.31
C LYS A 152 -16.19 12.22 -42.57
N ARG A 153 -16.62 11.22 -41.80
CA ARG A 153 -16.31 9.79 -42.07
C ARG A 153 -17.57 8.93 -41.98
N ALA A 154 -18.57 9.28 -42.78
CA ALA A 154 -19.76 8.45 -43.00
C ALA A 154 -20.35 8.78 -44.37
N PHE A 155 -19.53 8.70 -45.42
CA PHE A 155 -19.98 8.62 -46.82
C PHE A 155 -18.77 8.27 -47.68
N VAL A 156 -18.34 7.01 -47.62
CA VAL A 156 -17.55 6.40 -48.68
C VAL A 156 -18.16 5.03 -48.93
N HIS A 157 -18.55 4.88 -50.19
CA HIS A 157 -19.07 3.71 -50.87
C HIS A 157 -18.14 2.50 -50.77
#